data_AF-A0A069PAQ4-F1
#
_entry.id   AF-A0A069PAQ4-F1
#
_cell.length_a   1.000
_cell.length_b   1.000
_cell.length_c   1.000
_cell.angle_alpha   90.00
_cell.angle_beta   90.00
_cell.angle_gamma   90.00
#
_symmetry.space_group_name_H-M   'P 1'
#
loop_
_entity.id
_entity.type
_entity.pdbx_description
1 polymer ?
#
loop_
_entity_poly.entity_id
_entity_poly.type
_entity_poly.pdbx_seq_one_letter_code
_entity_poly.pdbx_strand_id
1 'polypeptide(L)'
;MSAENSRFSDAEVARVTLLLDDAVTQRRHASASRLSTYCGAAPNRPIKPTRTELAVLAALAHVYGSSLTDQRFIPVIECVADCGAVELVKRALWGEGLDDARISALLLDARTALDILVGTWPTVFMAEAHAQLEGFRPRPRDSGEDDERKYDDRPE
;
A
#
# COMPACT_ATOMS: atom_id res chain seq x y z
N MET A 1 36.50 16.14 -3.24
CA MET A 1 35.89 15.05 -2.46
C MET A 1 34.84 14.42 -3.35
N SER A 2 35.17 13.33 -4.01
CA SER A 2 34.29 12.67 -4.97
C SER A 2 33.18 11.96 -4.22
N ALA A 3 31.94 12.39 -4.41
CA ALA A 3 30.77 11.62 -4.04
C ALA A 3 30.70 10.42 -5.00
N GLU A 4 31.31 9.29 -4.63
CA GLU A 4 30.93 8.02 -5.22
C GLU A 4 29.48 7.77 -4.85
N ASN A 5 28.56 8.20 -5.73
CA ASN A 5 27.23 7.65 -5.84
C ASN A 5 27.39 6.16 -6.15
N SER A 6 27.66 5.35 -5.13
CA SER A 6 27.63 3.90 -5.27
C SER A 6 26.17 3.48 -5.36
N ARG A 7 25.55 3.80 -6.51
CA ARG A 7 24.26 3.24 -6.90
C ARG A 7 24.51 1.77 -7.15
N PHE A 8 23.76 0.91 -6.46
CA PHE A 8 23.83 -0.53 -6.66
C PHE A 8 23.67 -0.86 -8.14
N SER A 9 24.41 -1.87 -8.62
CA SER A 9 24.33 -2.30 -10.02
C SER A 9 22.91 -2.74 -10.39
N ASP A 10 22.51 -2.57 -11.66
CA ASP A 10 21.19 -3.02 -12.14
C ASP A 10 20.96 -4.51 -11.85
N ALA A 11 22.01 -5.33 -11.92
CA ALA A 11 21.95 -6.74 -11.59
C ALA A 11 21.67 -6.98 -10.10
N GLU A 12 22.22 -6.16 -9.20
CA GLU A 12 21.91 -6.24 -7.77
C GLU A 12 20.49 -5.77 -7.48
N VAL A 13 20.08 -4.65 -8.06
CA VAL A 13 18.73 -4.10 -7.92
C VAL A 13 17.69 -5.12 -8.37
N ALA A 14 17.92 -5.77 -9.53
CA ALA A 14 17.06 -6.83 -10.03
C ALA A 14 17.00 -8.03 -9.07
N ARG A 15 18.15 -8.49 -8.54
CA ARG A 15 18.19 -9.59 -7.57
C ARG A 15 17.42 -9.26 -6.29
N VAL A 16 17.67 -8.09 -5.71
CA VAL A 16 16.97 -7.65 -4.48
C VAL A 16 15.49 -7.49 -4.74
N THR A 17 15.09 -6.91 -5.88
CA THR A 17 13.68 -6.75 -6.24
C THR A 17 12.98 -8.10 -6.36
N LEU A 18 13.64 -9.12 -6.96
CA LEU A 18 13.08 -10.48 -7.02
C LEU A 18 12.92 -11.12 -5.64
N LEU A 19 13.88 -10.90 -4.73
CA LEU A 19 13.75 -11.37 -3.35
C LEU A 19 12.57 -10.70 -2.63
N LEU A 20 12.35 -9.41 -2.87
CA LEU A 20 11.22 -8.67 -2.31
C LEU A 20 9.89 -9.10 -2.93
N ASP A 21 9.87 -9.40 -4.24
CA ASP A 21 8.71 -9.96 -4.95
C ASP A 21 8.26 -11.29 -4.32
N ASP A 22 9.21 -12.21 -4.11
CA ASP A 22 8.97 -13.48 -3.44
C ASP A 22 8.51 -13.28 -2.00
N ALA A 23 9.13 -12.37 -1.24
CA ALA A 23 8.76 -12.11 0.15
C ALA A 23 7.34 -11.56 0.30
N VAL A 24 6.94 -10.62 -0.56
CA VAL A 24 5.56 -10.09 -0.58
C VAL A 24 4.58 -11.18 -0.99
N THR A 25 4.91 -11.95 -2.02
CA THR A 25 4.08 -13.07 -2.51
C THR A 25 3.86 -14.12 -1.42
N GLN A 26 4.93 -14.54 -0.75
CA GLN A 26 4.87 -15.53 0.33
C GLN A 26 4.02 -15.04 1.51
N ARG A 27 4.16 -13.76 1.87
CA ARG A 27 3.37 -13.16 2.95
C ARG A 27 1.88 -13.11 2.59
N ARG A 28 1.54 -12.69 1.38
CA ARG A 28 0.15 -12.67 0.91
C ARG A 28 -0.46 -14.07 0.85
N HIS A 29 0.31 -15.08 0.46
CA HIS A 29 -0.11 -16.47 0.53
C HIS A 29 -0.39 -16.94 1.96
N ALA A 30 0.49 -16.61 2.91
CA ALA A 30 0.29 -16.94 4.31
C ALA A 30 -0.98 -16.28 4.88
N SER A 31 -1.19 -15.01 4.58
CA SER A 31 -2.40 -14.26 4.98
C SER A 31 -3.66 -14.82 4.32
N ALA A 32 -3.63 -15.13 3.02
CA ALA A 32 -4.75 -15.71 2.29
C ALA A 32 -5.14 -17.10 2.82
N SER A 33 -4.14 -17.93 3.15
CA SER A 33 -4.37 -19.26 3.74
C SER A 33 -5.08 -19.15 5.09
N ARG A 34 -4.67 -18.19 5.93
CA ARG A 34 -5.34 -17.90 7.21
C ARG A 34 -6.78 -17.42 6.99
N LEU A 35 -7.01 -16.44 6.10
CA LEU A 35 -8.34 -15.92 5.81
C LEU A 35 -9.30 -16.99 5.27
N SER A 36 -8.81 -17.85 4.38
CA SER A 36 -9.57 -18.98 3.85
C SER A 36 -9.94 -19.97 4.95
N THR A 37 -9.00 -20.29 5.85
CA THR A 37 -9.22 -21.26 6.93
C THR A 37 -10.19 -20.74 7.99
N TYR A 38 -10.10 -19.45 8.38
CA TYR A 38 -10.83 -18.91 9.52
C TYR A 38 -12.13 -18.18 9.15
N CYS A 39 -12.18 -17.52 8.00
CA CYS A 39 -13.30 -16.63 7.64
C CYS A 39 -13.97 -16.98 6.29
N GLY A 40 -13.44 -17.93 5.53
CA GLY A 40 -13.93 -18.24 4.17
C GLY A 40 -13.82 -17.05 3.21
N ALA A 41 -12.99 -16.05 3.53
CA ALA A 41 -12.90 -14.80 2.78
C ALA A 41 -11.80 -14.87 1.70
N ALA A 42 -12.05 -14.26 0.55
CA ALA A 42 -11.04 -14.08 -0.49
C ALA A 42 -9.98 -13.06 -0.04
N PRO A 43 -8.73 -13.18 -0.53
CA PRO A 43 -7.71 -12.17 -0.24
C PRO A 43 -8.11 -10.81 -0.84
N ASN A 44 -7.93 -9.76 -0.04
CA ASN A 44 -8.27 -8.38 -0.43
C ASN A 44 -7.33 -7.79 -1.49
N ARG A 45 -6.20 -8.44 -1.79
CA ARG A 45 -5.18 -7.97 -2.74
C ARG A 45 -4.69 -9.12 -3.63
N PRO A 46 -4.20 -8.82 -4.84
CA PRO A 46 -3.55 -9.81 -5.70
C PRO A 46 -2.35 -10.46 -4.99
N ILE A 47 -2.23 -11.77 -5.10
CA ILE A 47 -1.15 -12.54 -4.48
C ILE A 47 0.22 -12.07 -4.97
N LYS A 48 0.38 -11.88 -6.29
CA LYS A 48 1.61 -11.34 -6.86
C LYS A 48 1.65 -9.82 -6.76
N PRO A 49 2.82 -9.23 -6.51
CA PRO A 49 3.04 -7.80 -6.61
C PRO A 49 2.59 -7.20 -7.93
N THR A 50 1.96 -6.04 -7.84
CA THR A 50 1.59 -5.24 -9.01
C THR A 50 2.82 -4.57 -9.63
N ARG A 51 2.70 -4.08 -10.87
CA ARG A 51 3.77 -3.30 -11.52
C ARG A 51 4.19 -2.09 -10.69
N THR A 52 3.25 -1.43 -10.03
CA THR A 52 3.52 -0.29 -9.15
C THR A 52 4.31 -0.72 -7.92
N GLU A 53 3.94 -1.85 -7.32
CA GLU A 53 4.66 -2.40 -6.16
C GLU A 53 6.10 -2.76 -6.52
N LEU A 54 6.31 -3.44 -7.65
CA LEU A 54 7.66 -3.77 -8.13
C LEU A 54 8.51 -2.53 -8.39
N ALA A 55 7.93 -1.46 -8.93
CA ALA A 55 8.67 -0.23 -9.18
C ALA A 55 9.10 0.50 -7.91
N VAL A 56 8.22 0.52 -6.89
CA VAL A 56 8.57 1.05 -5.56
C VAL A 56 9.65 0.20 -4.92
N LEU A 57 9.51 -1.14 -4.94
CA LEU A 57 10.54 -2.06 -4.41
C LEU A 57 11.88 -1.91 -5.15
N ALA A 58 11.87 -1.71 -6.46
CA ALA A 58 13.07 -1.45 -7.25
C ALA A 58 13.72 -0.10 -6.90
N ALA A 59 12.93 0.96 -6.69
CA ALA A 59 13.45 2.24 -6.24
C ALA A 59 14.08 2.16 -4.84
N LEU A 60 13.48 1.39 -3.93
CA LEU A 60 14.09 1.09 -2.64
C LEU A 60 15.40 0.31 -2.82
N ALA A 61 15.41 -0.71 -3.68
CA ALA A 61 16.59 -1.51 -3.98
C ALA A 61 17.73 -0.67 -4.58
N HIS A 62 17.44 0.37 -5.35
CA HIS A 62 18.45 1.32 -5.81
C HIS A 62 19.08 2.15 -4.69
N VAL A 63 18.38 2.36 -3.59
CA VAL A 63 18.84 3.19 -2.45
C VAL A 63 19.54 2.35 -1.39
N TYR A 64 19.00 1.17 -1.09
CA TYR A 64 19.42 0.33 0.03
C TYR A 64 20.10 -0.98 -0.38
N GLY A 65 19.93 -1.41 -1.63
CA GLY A 65 20.52 -2.63 -2.16
C GLY A 65 20.18 -3.84 -1.30
N SER A 66 21.18 -4.69 -1.07
CA SER A 66 21.00 -5.93 -0.30
C SER A 66 20.56 -5.69 1.16
N SER A 67 20.77 -4.49 1.73
CA SER A 67 20.34 -4.19 3.10
C SER A 67 18.82 -4.18 3.29
N LEU A 68 18.04 -4.13 2.21
CA LEU A 68 16.57 -4.30 2.25
C LEU A 68 16.13 -5.68 2.73
N THR A 69 17.02 -6.66 2.73
CA THR A 69 16.75 -8.00 3.26
C THR A 69 16.93 -8.10 4.77
N ASP A 70 17.46 -7.05 5.41
CA ASP A 70 17.65 -7.01 6.85
C ASP A 70 16.30 -6.98 7.59
N GLN A 71 16.28 -7.55 8.81
CA GLN A 71 15.07 -7.62 9.64
C GLN A 71 14.42 -6.25 9.91
N ARG A 72 15.22 -5.17 9.90
CA ARG A 72 14.71 -3.80 10.09
C ARG A 72 13.71 -3.36 9.01
N PHE A 73 13.80 -3.94 7.80
CA PHE A 73 12.89 -3.66 6.68
C PHE A 73 11.70 -4.60 6.59
N ILE A 74 11.55 -5.55 7.52
CA ILE A 74 10.33 -6.38 7.59
C ILE A 74 9.07 -5.50 7.54
N PRO A 75 8.91 -4.42 8.36
CA PRO A 75 7.72 -3.55 8.32
C PRO A 75 7.39 -2.95 6.96
N VAL A 76 8.40 -2.74 6.10
CA VAL A 76 8.22 -2.25 4.73
C VAL A 76 7.57 -3.33 3.87
N ILE A 77 8.08 -4.56 3.95
CA ILE A 77 7.52 -5.73 3.27
C ILE A 77 6.10 -6.01 3.78
N GLU A 78 5.87 -5.90 5.09
CA GLU A 78 4.55 -6.04 5.70
C GLU A 78 3.56 -5.01 5.13
N CYS A 79 3.97 -3.73 5.13
CA CYS A 79 3.15 -2.64 4.62
C CYS A 79 2.79 -2.83 3.15
N VAL A 80 3.74 -3.25 2.29
CA VAL A 80 3.44 -3.54 0.88
C VAL A 80 2.52 -4.74 0.74
N ALA A 81 2.75 -5.82 1.48
CA ALA A 81 1.92 -7.02 1.39
C ALA A 81 0.47 -6.75 1.83
N ASP A 82 0.30 -6.04 2.94
CA ASP A 82 -0.97 -5.86 3.63
C ASP A 82 -1.74 -4.63 3.09
N CYS A 83 -1.04 -3.53 2.80
CA CYS A 83 -1.62 -2.24 2.42
C CYS A 83 -1.21 -1.73 1.03
N GLY A 84 -0.27 -2.39 0.36
CA GLY A 84 0.21 -1.98 -0.96
C GLY A 84 1.28 -0.88 -0.94
N ALA A 85 1.96 -0.71 -2.07
CA ALA A 85 3.09 0.21 -2.17
C ALA A 85 2.70 1.69 -2.11
N VAL A 86 1.49 2.07 -2.54
CA VAL A 86 1.04 3.48 -2.43
C VAL A 86 0.91 3.89 -0.96
N GLU A 87 0.37 3.01 -0.12
CA GLU A 87 0.26 3.28 1.32
C GLU A 87 1.65 3.38 1.96
N LEU A 88 2.60 2.51 1.56
CA LEU A 88 3.99 2.63 2.02
C LEU A 88 4.58 4.00 1.66
N VAL A 89 4.44 4.44 0.41
CA VAL A 89 4.95 5.74 -0.04
C VAL A 89 4.30 6.87 0.73
N LYS A 90 2.99 6.80 0.95
CA LYS A 90 2.27 7.79 1.76
C LYS A 90 2.83 7.89 3.17
N ARG A 91 3.06 6.76 3.84
CA ARG A 91 3.65 6.73 5.20
C ARG A 91 5.09 7.23 5.22
N ALA A 92 5.87 6.91 4.18
CA ALA A 92 7.26 7.35 4.07
C ALA A 92 7.38 8.87 3.84
N LEU A 93 6.50 9.45 3.01
CA LEU A 93 6.58 10.86 2.62
C LEU A 93 5.80 11.77 3.58
N TRP A 94 4.61 11.36 3.99
CA TRP A 94 3.63 12.19 4.70
C TRP A 94 3.06 11.50 5.95
N GLY A 95 3.73 10.46 6.45
CA GLY A 95 3.30 9.75 7.66
C GLY A 95 3.27 10.65 8.89
N GLU A 96 2.14 10.65 9.61
CA GLU A 96 1.94 11.45 10.83
C GLU A 96 1.69 10.57 12.07
N GLY A 97 1.38 9.27 11.90
CA GLY A 97 1.21 8.32 13.00
C GLY A 97 2.53 7.77 13.56
N LEU A 98 2.51 7.17 14.76
CA LEU A 98 3.71 6.59 15.39
C LEU A 98 4.33 5.45 14.56
N ASP A 99 3.51 4.56 14.01
CA ASP A 99 3.97 3.49 13.12
C ASP A 99 4.49 4.05 11.79
N ASP A 100 3.93 5.17 11.33
CA ASP A 100 4.36 5.85 10.11
C ASP A 100 5.69 6.58 10.31
N ALA A 101 5.92 7.17 11.50
CA ALA A 101 7.17 7.81 11.85
C ALA A 101 8.35 6.84 11.80
N ARG A 102 8.13 5.57 12.20
CA ARG A 102 9.15 4.51 12.08
C ARG A 102 9.46 4.20 10.62
N ILE A 103 8.43 4.06 9.76
CA ILE A 103 8.62 3.82 8.31
C ILE A 103 9.31 5.01 7.65
N SER A 104 8.88 6.23 7.97
CA SER A 104 9.45 7.49 7.48
C SER A 104 10.93 7.63 7.86
N ALA A 105 11.27 7.36 9.13
CA ALA A 105 12.66 7.36 9.58
C ALA A 105 13.51 6.27 8.91
N LEU A 106 12.95 5.07 8.73
CA LEU A 106 13.64 3.96 8.07
C LEU A 106 13.89 4.23 6.57
N LEU A 107 12.96 4.92 5.90
CA LEU A 107 13.00 5.20 4.47
C LEU A 107 13.51 6.61 4.12
N LEU A 108 14.21 7.26 5.06
CA LEU A 108 14.69 8.63 4.90
C LEU A 108 15.57 8.81 3.65
N ASP A 109 16.53 7.92 3.43
CA ASP A 109 17.44 7.97 2.27
C ASP A 109 16.71 7.74 0.94
N ALA A 110 15.55 7.05 0.95
CA ALA A 110 14.75 6.79 -0.24
C ALA A 110 13.74 7.90 -0.55
N ARG A 111 13.57 8.89 0.33
CA ARG A 111 12.54 9.93 0.19
C ARG A 111 12.57 10.61 -1.20
N THR A 112 13.75 11.00 -1.66
CA THR A 112 13.93 11.61 -2.99
C THR A 112 13.50 10.69 -4.13
N ALA A 113 13.83 9.39 -4.05
CA ALA A 113 13.45 8.43 -5.07
C ALA A 113 11.93 8.20 -5.10
N LEU A 114 11.30 8.19 -3.92
CA LEU A 114 9.86 8.08 -3.77
C LEU A 114 9.13 9.32 -4.29
N ASP A 115 9.63 10.53 -4.01
CA ASP A 115 9.08 11.77 -4.55
C ASP A 115 9.14 11.80 -6.09
N ILE A 116 10.25 11.35 -6.68
CA ILE A 116 10.39 11.21 -8.14
C ILE A 116 9.35 10.23 -8.70
N LEU A 117 9.13 9.10 -8.04
CA LEU A 117 8.12 8.12 -8.46
C LEU A 117 6.70 8.71 -8.43
N VAL A 118 6.36 9.44 -7.38
CA VAL A 118 5.06 10.14 -7.27
C VAL A 118 4.89 11.15 -8.39
N GLY A 119 5.92 11.94 -8.69
CA GLY A 119 5.91 12.90 -9.80
C GLY A 119 5.84 12.22 -11.18
N THR A 120 6.38 11.01 -11.32
CA THR A 120 6.39 10.26 -12.59
C THR A 120 5.04 9.61 -12.85
N TRP A 121 4.38 9.05 -11.84
CA TRP A 121 3.12 8.31 -11.98
C TRP A 121 1.96 8.87 -11.15
N PRO A 122 1.62 10.16 -11.30
CA PRO A 122 0.62 10.82 -10.45
C PRO A 122 -0.75 10.14 -10.53
N THR A 123 -1.15 9.64 -11.70
CA THR A 123 -2.44 8.97 -11.90
C THR A 123 -2.57 7.67 -11.12
N VAL A 124 -1.48 6.91 -10.95
CA VAL A 124 -1.45 5.65 -10.20
C VAL A 124 -1.64 5.93 -8.71
N PHE A 125 -0.90 6.89 -8.17
CA PHE A 125 -1.02 7.30 -6.76
C PHE A 125 -2.39 7.93 -6.47
N MET A 126 -2.93 8.74 -7.40
CA MET A 126 -4.26 9.33 -7.27
C MET A 126 -5.38 8.29 -7.35
N ALA A 127 -5.25 7.26 -8.19
CA ALA A 127 -6.28 6.22 -8.30
C ALA A 127 -6.48 5.45 -6.98
N GLU A 128 -5.39 5.06 -6.32
CA GLU A 128 -5.48 4.40 -5.00
C GLU A 128 -5.99 5.38 -3.93
N ALA A 129 -5.55 6.64 -3.95
CA ALA A 129 -6.06 7.66 -3.02
C ALA A 129 -7.57 7.88 -3.19
N HIS A 130 -8.06 7.93 -4.42
CA HIS A 130 -9.48 8.00 -4.71
C HIS A 130 -10.22 6.74 -4.23
N ALA A 131 -9.68 5.54 -4.45
CA ALA A 131 -10.28 4.31 -3.94
C ALA A 131 -10.41 4.30 -2.42
N GLN A 132 -9.44 4.86 -1.67
CA GLN A 132 -9.56 5.02 -0.22
C GLN A 132 -10.68 6.02 0.16
N LEU A 133 -10.83 7.11 -0.60
CA LEU A 133 -11.88 8.11 -0.35
C LEU A 133 -13.30 7.61 -0.67
N GLU A 134 -13.46 6.71 -1.65
CA GLU A 134 -14.76 6.08 -1.95
C GLU A 134 -15.33 5.33 -0.73
N GLY A 135 -14.47 4.75 0.11
CA GLY A 135 -14.88 4.10 1.36
C GLY A 135 -15.48 5.05 2.40
N PHE A 136 -15.24 6.37 2.26
CA PHE A 136 -15.79 7.41 3.14
C PHE A 136 -16.97 8.16 2.51
N ARG A 137 -17.39 7.82 1.28
CA ARG A 137 -18.56 8.49 0.69
C ARG A 137 -19.81 8.14 1.50
N PRO A 138 -20.60 9.15 1.91
CA PRO A 138 -21.90 8.91 2.51
C PRO A 138 -22.74 8.04 1.57
N ARG A 139 -23.20 6.90 2.07
CA ARG A 139 -24.14 6.05 1.33
C ARG A 139 -25.38 6.91 1.04
N PRO A 140 -25.89 6.95 -0.21
CA PRO A 140 -27.14 7.62 -0.49
C PRO A 140 -28.18 7.12 0.51
N ARG A 141 -28.82 8.03 1.24
CA ARG A 141 -29.98 7.64 2.05
C ARG A 141 -30.99 7.08 1.06
N ASP A 142 -31.35 5.80 1.23
CA ASP A 142 -32.56 5.30 0.60
C ASP A 142 -33.66 6.28 1.02
N SER A 143 -34.24 6.95 0.02
CA SER A 143 -35.41 7.81 0.17
C SER A 143 -36.57 6.89 0.53
N GLY A 144 -36.58 6.42 1.78
CA GLY A 144 -37.68 5.69 2.37
C GLY A 144 -38.85 6.65 2.44
N GLU A 145 -39.72 6.50 1.45
CA GLU A 145 -41.17 6.67 1.50
C GLU A 145 -41.65 7.45 2.71
N ASP A 146 -42.04 8.70 2.45
CA ASP A 146 -42.89 9.48 3.34
C ASP A 146 -44.06 8.59 3.79
N ASP A 147 -44.05 8.25 5.08
CA ASP A 147 -45.12 7.60 5.82
C ASP A 147 -46.33 8.58 5.82
N GLU A 148 -47.03 8.65 4.68
CA GLU A 148 -48.37 9.21 4.54
C GLU A 148 -49.30 8.36 5.41
N ARG A 149 -49.29 8.65 6.71
CA ARG A 149 -50.35 8.25 7.62
C ARG A 149 -51.63 8.95 7.18
N LYS A 150 -52.30 8.30 6.25
CA LYS A 150 -53.70 8.50 5.91
C LYS A 150 -54.50 8.38 7.21
N TYR A 151 -54.95 9.52 7.73
CA TYR A 151 -55.93 9.58 8.81
C TYR A 151 -57.17 8.81 8.35
N ASP A 152 -57.48 7.73 9.05
CA ASP A 152 -58.68 6.92 8.86
C ASP A 152 -59.84 7.67 9.53
N ASP A 153 -60.61 8.40 8.72
CA ASP A 153 -61.90 8.97 9.11
C ASP A 153 -62.87 7.81 9.40
N ARG A 154 -63.20 7.61 10.67
CA ARG A 154 -64.21 6.64 11.10
C ARG A 154 -65.49 7.38 11.53
N PRO A 155 -66.64 7.18 10.85
CA PRO A 155 -67.91 7.71 11.33
C PRO A 155 -68.62 6.66 12.19
N GLU A 156 -69.03 7.05 13.40
CA GLU A 156 -70.21 6.51 14.10
C GLU A 156 -70.95 7.65 14.81
#